data_AF-A0A319A231-F1
#
_entry.id   AF-A0A319A231-F1
#
_cell.length_a   1.000
_cell.length_b   1.000
_cell.length_c   1.000
_cell.angle_alpha   90.00
_cell.angle_beta   90.00
_cell.angle_gamma   90.00
#
_symmetry.space_group_name_H-M   'P 1'
#
loop_
_entity.id
_entity.type
_entity.pdbx_description
1 polymer ?
#
loop_
_entity_poly.entity_id
_entity_poly.type
_entity_poly.pdbx_seq_one_letter_code
_entity_poly.pdbx_strand_id
1 'polypeptide(L)'
;MQIQIVKDKWDPSSRASPFRTYLYNNVGEEAAPFYQPGPGDDDQKWEDALRKRPEPGYVPVLVQGFFDLGKRAQRQKDFLTMLQTRMHEINNSLTELLSRHDLKISVRIADCRRKHLVLSKRCLALAAKTQVLRNRGYAMDDAEEELRKKLTQLERQVFDPSLNGRGEEIWARMLAIREHSRRLQQEMDRAAPKATAQAEDELDEQTLKTAKKILDDYHVQIQHLQKELDSVKKDFEESQKGPANGVHLM
;
A
#
# COMPACT_ATOMS: atom_id res chain seq x y z
N MET A 1 8.22 61.10 -32.91
CA MET A 1 7.73 59.78 -33.37
C MET A 1 8.13 58.63 -32.45
N GLN A 2 9.39 58.54 -32.00
CA GLN A 2 9.86 57.41 -31.15
C GLN A 2 9.22 57.35 -29.74
N ILE A 3 8.93 58.49 -29.11
CA ILE A 3 8.29 58.54 -27.78
C ILE A 3 6.89 57.92 -27.79
N GLN A 4 6.13 58.14 -28.87
CA GLN A 4 4.78 57.55 -29.02
C GLN A 4 4.87 56.02 -29.14
N ILE A 5 5.84 55.51 -29.91
CA ILE A 5 6.08 54.06 -30.04
C ILE A 5 6.43 53.43 -28.68
N VAL A 6 7.25 54.09 -27.87
CA VAL A 6 7.57 53.61 -26.52
C VAL A 6 6.32 53.62 -25.65
N LYS A 7 5.54 54.72 -25.66
CA LYS A 7 4.28 54.79 -24.92
C LYS A 7 3.31 53.67 -25.31
N ASP A 8 3.16 53.40 -26.62
CA ASP A 8 2.28 52.36 -27.13
C ASP A 8 2.78 50.95 -26.82
N LYS A 9 4.10 50.74 -26.61
CA LYS A 9 4.64 49.46 -26.14
C LYS A 9 4.33 49.21 -24.66
N TRP A 10 4.32 50.26 -23.84
CA TRP A 10 4.02 50.16 -22.41
C TRP A 10 2.52 50.18 -22.09
N ASP A 11 1.66 50.52 -23.06
CA ASP A 11 0.21 50.43 -22.90
C ASP A 11 -0.27 48.98 -23.11
N PRO A 12 -0.80 48.31 -22.08
CA PRO A 12 -1.29 46.93 -22.19
C PRO A 12 -2.47 46.79 -23.15
N SER A 13 -3.23 47.87 -23.40
CA SER A 13 -4.38 47.89 -24.31
C SER A 13 -3.97 47.91 -25.78
N SER A 14 -2.74 48.36 -26.05
CA SER A 14 -2.20 48.43 -27.41
C SER A 14 -1.79 47.05 -27.92
N ARG A 15 -2.21 46.72 -29.14
CA ARG A 15 -1.85 45.45 -29.82
C ARG A 15 -0.35 45.35 -30.12
N ALA A 16 0.35 46.48 -30.19
CA ALA A 16 1.78 46.56 -30.42
C ALA A 16 2.63 46.35 -29.15
N SER A 17 1.99 46.18 -27.99
CA SER A 17 2.70 45.92 -26.74
C SER A 17 3.37 44.54 -26.75
N PRO A 18 4.65 44.44 -26.33
CA PRO A 18 5.33 43.16 -26.17
C PRO A 18 4.83 42.38 -24.94
N PHE A 19 4.06 43.00 -24.03
CA PHE A 19 3.57 42.36 -22.81
C PHE A 19 2.24 41.62 -23.00
N ARG A 20 2.03 41.05 -24.19
CA ARG A 20 0.84 40.28 -24.56
C ARG A 20 1.26 38.85 -24.86
N THR A 21 0.86 37.92 -24.01
CA THR A 21 1.21 36.50 -24.15
C THR A 21 -0.01 35.64 -23.88
N TYR A 22 -0.14 34.54 -24.62
CA TYR A 22 -1.16 33.53 -24.35
C TYR A 22 -0.64 32.52 -23.33
N LEU A 23 -1.42 32.30 -22.28
CA LEU A 23 -1.25 31.19 -21.34
C LEU A 23 -2.38 30.19 -21.54
N TYR A 24 -2.17 28.94 -21.16
CA TYR A 24 -3.17 27.89 -21.35
C TYR A 24 -3.92 27.60 -20.05
N ASN A 25 -5.24 27.46 -20.15
CA ASN A 25 -6.10 27.00 -19.07
C ASN A 25 -6.76 25.67 -19.47
N ASN A 26 -6.75 24.69 -18.57
CA ASN A 26 -7.44 23.43 -18.79
C ASN A 26 -8.91 23.59 -18.41
N VAL A 27 -9.81 23.33 -19.36
CA VAL A 27 -11.27 23.40 -19.18
C VAL A 27 -11.94 22.05 -19.45
N GLY A 28 -11.17 21.02 -19.80
CA GLY A 28 -11.67 19.73 -20.27
C GLY A 28 -11.92 19.72 -21.79
N GLU A 29 -11.79 18.54 -22.39
CA GLU A 29 -11.91 18.37 -23.85
C GLU A 29 -13.34 18.64 -24.35
N GLU A 30 -14.36 18.37 -23.54
CA GLU A 30 -15.76 18.64 -23.85
C GLU A 30 -16.09 20.13 -23.90
N ALA A 31 -15.47 20.93 -23.01
CA ALA A 31 -15.76 22.35 -22.90
C ALA A 31 -14.88 23.20 -23.83
N ALA A 32 -13.71 22.70 -24.23
CA ALA A 32 -12.73 23.45 -25.02
C ALA A 32 -13.27 24.05 -26.34
N PRO A 33 -14.14 23.36 -27.12
CA PRO A 33 -14.68 23.91 -28.38
C PRO A 33 -15.61 25.12 -28.20
N PHE A 34 -16.17 25.33 -27.01
CA PHE A 34 -17.10 26.43 -26.76
C PHE A 34 -16.41 27.78 -26.48
N TYR A 35 -15.08 27.78 -26.34
CA TYR A 35 -14.32 28.99 -26.09
C TYR A 35 -13.90 29.68 -27.40
N GLN A 36 -14.15 30.98 -27.47
CA GLN A 36 -13.82 31.84 -28.61
C GLN A 36 -12.87 32.96 -28.18
N PRO A 37 -12.13 33.56 -29.13
CA PRO A 37 -11.27 34.71 -28.84
C PRO A 37 -12.08 35.87 -28.23
N GLY A 38 -11.49 36.54 -27.24
CA GLY A 38 -12.08 37.68 -26.55
C GLY A 38 -11.95 38.99 -27.34
N PRO A 39 -12.59 40.07 -26.85
CA PRO A 39 -12.63 41.38 -27.54
C PRO A 39 -11.27 42.08 -27.71
N GLY A 40 -10.20 41.57 -27.08
CA GLY A 40 -8.84 42.06 -27.21
C GLY A 40 -7.89 41.10 -27.94
N ASP A 41 -8.38 39.96 -28.39
CA ASP A 41 -7.55 38.96 -29.06
C ASP A 41 -7.32 39.31 -30.53
N ASP A 42 -6.19 38.83 -31.04
CA ASP A 42 -5.85 38.87 -32.46
C ASP A 42 -6.09 37.47 -33.01
N ASP A 43 -7.04 37.32 -33.94
CA ASP A 43 -7.49 36.02 -34.46
C ASP A 43 -6.31 35.18 -34.97
N GLN A 44 -5.32 35.81 -35.61
CA GLN A 44 -4.14 35.09 -36.11
C GLN A 44 -3.29 34.51 -34.97
N LYS A 45 -3.04 35.31 -33.93
CA LYS A 45 -2.23 34.87 -32.79
C LYS A 45 -2.98 33.89 -31.90
N TRP A 46 -4.31 34.00 -31.84
CA TRP A 46 -5.18 33.05 -31.15
C TRP A 46 -5.11 31.67 -31.81
N GLU A 47 -5.28 31.61 -33.13
CA GLU A 47 -5.15 30.37 -33.91
C GLU A 47 -3.74 29.76 -33.79
N ASP A 48 -2.69 30.60 -33.83
CA ASP A 48 -1.33 30.13 -33.60
C ASP A 48 -1.12 29.57 -32.19
N ALA A 49 -1.78 30.14 -31.17
CA ALA A 49 -1.75 29.60 -29.81
C ALA A 49 -2.55 28.29 -29.70
N LEU A 50 -3.70 28.18 -30.36
CA LEU A 50 -4.46 26.93 -30.43
C LEU A 50 -3.64 25.81 -31.08
N ARG A 51 -2.85 26.10 -32.13
CA ARG A 51 -1.96 25.11 -32.76
C ARG A 51 -0.82 24.67 -31.87
N LYS A 52 -0.35 25.54 -30.97
CA LYS A 52 0.76 25.27 -30.04
C LYS A 52 0.29 24.75 -28.68
N ARG A 53 -0.99 24.40 -28.54
CA ARG A 53 -1.53 23.93 -27.27
C ARG A 53 -0.92 22.58 -26.84
N PRO A 54 -0.68 22.35 -25.54
CA PRO A 54 -0.12 21.07 -25.06
C PRO A 54 -1.04 19.87 -25.27
N GLU A 55 -2.35 20.02 -24.97
CA GLU A 55 -3.36 18.95 -25.14
C GLU A 55 -4.71 19.55 -25.59
N PRO A 56 -5.66 18.74 -26.12
CA PRO A 56 -6.93 19.21 -26.66
C PRO A 56 -7.83 19.99 -25.68
N GLY A 57 -7.75 19.68 -24.38
CA GLY A 57 -8.53 20.34 -23.32
C GLY A 57 -7.99 21.71 -22.87
N TYR A 58 -6.89 22.18 -23.45
CA TYR A 58 -6.30 23.49 -23.12
C TYR A 58 -6.76 24.57 -24.08
N VAL A 59 -7.26 25.66 -23.49
CA VAL A 59 -7.70 26.86 -24.21
C VAL A 59 -6.73 28.01 -23.92
N PRO A 60 -6.26 28.75 -24.94
CA PRO A 60 -5.43 29.91 -24.75
C PRO A 60 -6.20 31.04 -24.07
N VAL A 61 -5.55 31.78 -23.20
CA VAL A 61 -6.09 32.93 -22.48
C VAL A 61 -5.05 34.03 -22.59
N LEU A 62 -5.47 35.17 -23.13
CA LEU A 62 -4.60 36.32 -23.27
C LEU A 62 -4.32 36.96 -21.92
N VAL A 63 -3.04 37.20 -21.66
CA VAL A 63 -2.55 37.97 -20.52
C VAL A 63 -1.97 39.27 -21.05
N GLN A 64 -2.51 40.40 -20.59
CA GLN A 64 -2.09 41.74 -20.99
C GLN A 64 -1.40 42.45 -19.82
N GLY A 65 -0.09 42.65 -19.96
CA GLY A 65 0.72 43.32 -18.95
C GLY A 65 0.89 42.55 -17.65
N PHE A 66 1.49 43.22 -16.66
CA PHE A 66 1.82 42.62 -15.36
C PHE A 66 0.60 42.43 -14.45
N PHE A 67 -0.47 43.19 -14.65
CA PHE A 67 -1.66 43.12 -13.78
C PHE A 67 -2.42 41.81 -13.97
N ASP A 68 -2.65 41.39 -15.22
CA ASP A 68 -3.30 40.11 -15.51
C ASP A 68 -2.40 38.91 -15.16
N LEU A 69 -1.07 39.07 -15.28
CA LEU A 69 -0.12 38.09 -14.78
C LEU A 69 -0.20 37.97 -13.25
N GLY A 70 -0.32 39.09 -12.54
CA GLY A 70 -0.54 39.14 -11.09
C GLY A 70 -1.84 38.45 -10.68
N LYS A 71 -2.94 38.64 -11.41
CA LYS A 71 -4.20 37.89 -11.19
C LYS A 71 -3.99 36.40 -11.38
N ARG A 72 -3.21 35.97 -12.38
CA ARG A 72 -2.90 34.55 -12.60
C ARG A 72 -2.07 33.99 -11.44
N ALA A 73 -1.07 34.72 -10.96
CA ALA A 73 -0.28 34.32 -9.80
C ALA A 73 -1.13 34.19 -8.53
N GLN A 74 -2.08 35.11 -8.31
CA GLN A 74 -3.04 35.01 -7.21
C GLN A 74 -3.92 33.76 -7.32
N ARG A 75 -4.49 33.48 -8.51
CA ARG A 75 -5.28 32.26 -8.73
C ARG A 75 -4.46 30.99 -8.51
N GLN A 76 -3.19 30.98 -8.91
CA GLN A 76 -2.30 29.84 -8.67
C GLN A 76 -2.06 29.65 -7.16
N LYS A 77 -1.86 30.72 -6.41
CA LYS A 77 -1.75 30.66 -4.95
C LYS A 77 -3.02 30.10 -4.32
N ASP A 78 -4.19 30.58 -4.72
CA ASP A 78 -5.49 30.12 -4.21
C ASP A 78 -5.75 28.64 -4.57
N PHE A 79 -5.30 28.21 -5.75
CA PHE A 79 -5.39 26.81 -6.16
C PHE A 79 -4.44 25.92 -5.34
N LEU A 80 -3.23 26.39 -5.04
CA LEU A 80 -2.27 25.66 -4.21
C LEU A 80 -2.77 25.51 -2.77
N THR A 81 -3.39 26.55 -2.19
CA THR A 81 -3.98 26.43 -0.85
C THR A 81 -5.14 25.43 -0.83
N MET A 82 -6.00 25.43 -1.86
CA MET A 82 -7.05 24.42 -2.01
C MET A 82 -6.47 22.99 -2.11
N LEU A 83 -5.43 22.79 -2.93
CA LEU A 83 -4.75 21.50 -3.05
C LEU A 83 -4.15 21.03 -1.73
N GLN A 84 -3.51 21.93 -0.97
CA GLN A 84 -2.97 21.62 0.35
C GLN A 84 -4.08 21.19 1.31
N THR A 85 -5.21 21.90 1.34
CA THR A 85 -6.36 21.50 2.17
C THR A 85 -6.86 20.11 1.80
N ARG A 86 -7.02 19.81 0.51
CA ARG A 86 -7.42 18.46 0.05
C ARG A 86 -6.40 17.40 0.43
N MET A 87 -5.11 17.68 0.32
CA MET A 87 -4.06 16.76 0.74
C MET A 87 -4.12 16.48 2.24
N HIS A 88 -4.37 17.49 3.06
CA HIS A 88 -4.57 17.32 4.51
C HIS A 88 -5.83 16.49 4.84
N GLU A 89 -6.94 16.71 4.12
CA GLU A 89 -8.15 15.88 4.27
C GLU A 89 -7.86 14.40 3.97
N ILE A 90 -7.15 14.11 2.88
CA ILE A 90 -6.75 12.75 2.52
C ILE A 90 -5.86 12.15 3.61
N ASN A 91 -4.83 12.88 4.06
CA ASN A 91 -3.94 12.41 5.10
C ASN A 91 -4.66 12.13 6.44
N ASN A 92 -5.62 12.97 6.80
CA ASN A 92 -6.43 12.78 7.99
C ASN A 92 -7.31 11.53 7.87
N SER A 93 -7.95 11.32 6.70
CA SER A 93 -8.75 10.11 6.45
C SER A 93 -7.90 8.83 6.51
N LEU A 94 -6.67 8.87 5.99
CA LEU A 94 -5.73 7.76 6.05
C LEU A 94 -5.30 7.46 7.48
N THR A 95 -4.99 8.50 8.25
CA THR A 95 -4.59 8.39 9.66
C THR A 95 -5.73 7.80 10.50
N GLU A 96 -6.96 8.24 10.25
CA GLU A 96 -8.15 7.69 10.91
C GLU A 96 -8.37 6.22 10.53
N LEU A 97 -8.22 5.86 9.26
CA LEU A 97 -8.36 4.48 8.79
C LEU A 97 -7.33 3.56 9.47
N LEU A 98 -6.06 3.98 9.51
CA LEU A 98 -4.97 3.25 10.17
C LEU A 98 -5.26 3.08 11.66
N SER A 99 -5.64 4.15 12.36
CA SER A 99 -5.99 4.11 13.77
C SER A 99 -7.17 3.15 14.05
N ARG A 100 -8.22 3.20 13.21
CA ARG A 100 -9.36 2.29 13.31
C ARG A 100 -8.94 0.83 13.07
N HIS A 101 -8.05 0.59 12.11
CA HIS A 101 -7.54 -0.75 11.83
C HIS A 101 -6.79 -1.31 13.04
N ASP A 102 -5.83 -0.55 13.57
CA ASP A 102 -4.93 -1.02 14.62
C ASP A 102 -5.63 -1.18 15.97
N LEU A 103 -6.45 -0.20 16.37
CA LEU A 103 -7.08 -0.22 17.69
C LEU A 103 -8.35 -1.07 17.74
N LYS A 104 -9.12 -1.13 16.63
CA LYS A 104 -10.45 -1.76 16.63
C LYS A 104 -10.50 -3.04 15.82
N ILE A 105 -10.03 -3.02 14.58
CA ILE A 105 -10.18 -4.17 13.68
C ILE A 105 -9.27 -5.31 14.11
N SER A 106 -7.98 -5.04 14.31
CA SER A 106 -6.98 -6.04 14.70
C SER A 106 -7.34 -6.74 16.02
N VAL A 107 -7.77 -5.97 17.02
CA VAL A 107 -8.23 -6.52 18.33
C VAL A 107 -9.46 -7.41 18.14
N ARG A 108 -10.47 -6.94 17.39
CA ARG A 108 -11.67 -7.74 17.11
C ARG A 108 -11.36 -9.02 16.34
N ILE A 109 -10.41 -8.99 15.40
CA ILE A 109 -9.97 -10.18 14.66
C ILE A 109 -9.34 -11.18 15.62
N ALA A 110 -8.43 -10.74 16.50
CA ALA A 110 -7.80 -11.60 17.49
C ALA A 110 -8.84 -12.24 18.43
N ASP A 111 -9.81 -11.46 18.90
CA ASP A 111 -10.88 -11.96 19.77
C ASP A 111 -11.82 -12.93 19.05
N CYS A 112 -12.19 -12.63 17.80
CA CYS A 112 -12.97 -13.54 16.97
C CYS A 112 -12.22 -14.86 16.73
N ARG A 113 -10.91 -14.83 16.47
CA ARG A 113 -10.09 -16.05 16.33
C ARG A 113 -10.07 -16.87 17.62
N ARG A 114 -9.90 -16.23 18.79
CA ARG A 114 -9.99 -16.90 20.10
C ARG A 114 -11.36 -17.54 20.33
N LYS A 115 -12.44 -16.80 20.09
CA LYS A 115 -13.81 -17.30 20.22
C LYS A 115 -14.09 -18.46 19.26
N HIS A 116 -13.64 -18.36 18.02
CA HIS A 116 -13.77 -19.42 17.03
C HIS A 116 -13.08 -20.71 17.49
N LEU A 117 -11.87 -20.63 18.03
CA LEU A 117 -11.16 -21.79 18.57
C LEU A 117 -11.94 -22.46 19.71
N VAL A 118 -12.47 -21.67 20.65
CA VAL A 118 -13.28 -22.20 21.76
C VAL A 118 -14.58 -22.83 21.26
N LEU A 119 -15.28 -22.18 20.32
CA LEU A 119 -16.52 -22.71 19.74
C LEU A 119 -16.26 -23.97 18.90
N SER A 120 -15.17 -24.01 18.14
CA SER A 120 -14.74 -25.18 17.39
C SER A 120 -14.50 -26.38 18.32
N LYS A 121 -13.79 -26.18 19.44
CA LYS A 121 -13.62 -27.21 20.48
C LYS A 121 -14.95 -27.66 21.09
N ARG A 122 -15.87 -26.73 21.39
CA ARG A 122 -17.20 -27.07 21.92
C ARG A 122 -18.05 -27.84 20.91
N CYS A 123 -18.00 -27.43 19.65
CA CYS A 123 -18.69 -28.09 18.54
C CYS A 123 -18.17 -29.53 18.37
N LEU A 124 -16.85 -29.71 18.34
CA LEU A 124 -16.23 -31.04 18.28
C LEU A 124 -16.63 -31.90 19.49
N ALA A 125 -16.59 -31.36 20.71
CA ALA A 125 -16.98 -32.09 21.90
C ALA A 125 -18.47 -32.50 21.88
N LEU A 126 -19.35 -31.65 21.35
CA LEU A 126 -20.76 -31.97 21.17
C LEU A 126 -20.96 -33.04 20.09
N ALA A 127 -20.28 -32.91 18.95
CA ALA A 127 -20.29 -33.90 17.87
C ALA A 127 -19.81 -35.27 18.37
N ALA A 128 -18.75 -35.31 19.18
CA ALA A 128 -18.28 -36.55 19.80
C ALA A 128 -19.32 -37.15 20.76
N LYS A 129 -19.91 -36.35 21.65
CA LYS A 129 -20.95 -36.83 22.58
C LYS A 129 -22.20 -37.33 21.86
N THR A 130 -22.62 -36.64 20.81
CA THR A 130 -23.79 -37.04 20.01
C THR A 130 -23.54 -38.35 19.26
N GLN A 131 -22.35 -38.55 18.69
CA GLN A 131 -21.96 -39.83 18.08
C GLN A 131 -21.97 -40.97 19.11
N VAL A 132 -21.39 -40.76 20.30
CA VAL A 132 -21.37 -41.77 21.37
C VAL A 132 -22.77 -42.15 21.83
N LEU A 133 -23.68 -41.17 21.98
CA LEU A 133 -25.06 -41.43 22.39
C LEU A 133 -25.86 -42.15 21.30
N ARG A 134 -25.67 -41.77 20.03
CA ARG A 134 -26.36 -42.40 18.90
C ARG A 134 -25.91 -43.85 18.68
N ASN A 135 -24.61 -44.11 18.80
CA ASN A 135 -24.04 -45.42 18.52
C ASN A 135 -23.98 -46.30 19.79
N ARG A 136 -24.63 -45.89 20.88
CA ARG A 136 -24.57 -46.62 22.14
C ARG A 136 -25.27 -47.97 22.01
N GLY A 137 -24.50 -49.06 22.13
CA GLY A 137 -25.00 -50.42 22.04
C GLY A 137 -24.87 -51.05 20.64
N TYR A 138 -24.34 -50.32 19.67
CA TYR A 138 -23.91 -50.88 18.39
C TYR A 138 -22.42 -51.22 18.43
N ALA A 139 -21.99 -52.21 17.65
CA ALA A 139 -20.58 -52.50 17.44
C ALA A 139 -19.90 -51.35 16.69
N MET A 140 -18.61 -51.16 16.93
CA MET A 140 -17.81 -50.16 16.20
C MET A 140 -17.79 -50.51 14.72
N ASP A 141 -17.99 -49.50 13.87
CA ASP A 141 -17.90 -49.64 12.41
C ASP A 141 -16.44 -49.64 11.94
N ASP A 142 -16.16 -50.17 10.75
CA ASP A 142 -14.81 -50.27 10.19
C ASP A 142 -14.12 -48.89 10.10
N ALA A 143 -14.88 -47.84 9.79
CA ALA A 143 -14.40 -46.47 9.77
C ALA A 143 -14.00 -45.94 11.16
N GLU A 144 -14.70 -46.36 12.21
CA GLU A 144 -14.37 -45.99 13.60
C GLU A 144 -13.10 -46.72 14.08
N GLU A 145 -12.92 -47.98 13.67
CA GLU A 145 -11.71 -48.76 13.93
C GLU A 145 -10.47 -48.12 13.27
N GLU A 146 -10.60 -47.64 12.03
CA GLU A 146 -9.53 -46.93 11.34
C GLU A 146 -9.18 -45.59 12.02
N LEU A 147 -10.21 -44.83 12.43
CA LEU A 147 -10.02 -43.58 13.17
C LEU A 147 -9.31 -43.82 14.51
N ARG A 148 -9.69 -44.89 15.23
CA ARG A 148 -9.03 -45.30 16.48
C ARG A 148 -7.56 -45.59 16.25
N LYS A 149 -7.21 -46.37 15.22
CA LYS A 149 -5.80 -46.68 14.88
C LYS A 149 -5.00 -45.39 14.65
N LYS A 150 -5.55 -44.43 13.89
CA LYS A 150 -4.92 -43.13 13.64
C LYS A 150 -4.72 -42.34 14.95
N LEU A 151 -5.73 -42.29 15.81
CA LEU A 151 -5.65 -41.60 17.10
C LEU A 151 -4.60 -42.22 18.03
N THR A 152 -4.54 -43.55 18.14
CA THR A 152 -3.53 -44.24 18.96
C THR A 152 -2.10 -44.01 18.42
N GLN A 153 -1.93 -43.98 17.10
CA GLN A 153 -0.65 -43.66 16.49
C GLN A 153 -0.22 -42.22 16.81
N LEU A 154 -1.13 -41.26 16.67
CA LEU A 154 -0.91 -39.85 17.02
C LEU A 154 -0.58 -39.69 18.50
N GLU A 155 -1.32 -40.35 19.39
CA GLU A 155 -1.09 -40.33 20.82
C GLU A 155 0.33 -40.80 21.16
N ARG A 156 0.77 -41.94 20.60
CA ARG A 156 2.13 -42.44 20.81
C ARG A 156 3.21 -41.49 20.31
N GLN A 157 2.98 -40.81 19.19
CA GLN A 157 3.93 -39.83 18.65
C GLN A 157 4.01 -38.56 19.52
N VAL A 158 2.88 -38.10 20.05
CA VAL A 158 2.83 -36.89 20.89
C VAL A 158 3.43 -37.15 22.28
N PHE A 159 3.18 -38.33 22.85
CA PHE A 159 3.70 -38.72 24.16
C PHE A 159 5.10 -39.37 24.12
N ASP A 160 5.85 -39.18 23.04
CA ASP A 160 7.24 -39.63 22.96
C ASP A 160 8.12 -38.82 23.94
N PRO A 161 8.75 -39.45 24.96
CA PRO A 161 9.61 -38.76 25.92
C PRO A 161 10.80 -38.03 25.28
N SER A 162 11.23 -38.46 24.09
CA SER A 162 12.32 -37.82 23.36
C SER A 162 11.97 -36.39 22.92
N LEU A 163 10.68 -36.12 22.63
CA LEU A 163 10.20 -34.79 22.27
C LEU A 163 10.22 -33.85 23.47
N ASN A 164 9.80 -34.34 24.64
CA ASN A 164 9.82 -33.53 25.87
C ASN A 164 11.27 -33.20 26.28
N GLY A 165 12.18 -34.19 26.21
CA GLY A 165 13.61 -33.98 26.48
C GLY A 165 14.25 -32.97 25.53
N ARG A 166 13.94 -33.02 24.23
CA ARG A 166 14.38 -32.00 23.26
C ARG A 166 13.82 -30.61 23.56
N GLY A 167 12.55 -30.53 23.99
CA GLY A 167 11.93 -29.26 24.39
C GLY A 167 12.65 -28.61 25.58
N GLU A 168 12.94 -29.40 26.61
CA GLU A 168 13.69 -28.95 27.79
C GLU A 168 15.13 -28.55 27.42
N GLU A 169 15.78 -29.29 26.53
CA GLU A 169 17.13 -28.97 26.05
C GLU A 169 17.16 -27.64 25.27
N ILE A 170 16.21 -27.42 24.35
CA ILE A 170 16.09 -26.16 23.61
C ILE A 170 15.85 -25.01 24.58
N TRP A 171 15.00 -25.20 25.59
CA TRP A 171 14.72 -24.19 26.59
C TRP A 171 15.96 -23.85 27.43
N ALA A 172 16.72 -24.86 27.87
CA ALA A 172 17.99 -24.65 28.57
C ALA A 172 19.03 -23.93 27.71
N ARG A 173 19.16 -24.29 26.43
CA ARG A 173 20.05 -23.62 25.46
C ARG A 173 19.63 -22.16 25.25
N MET A 174 18.33 -21.89 25.10
CA MET A 174 17.79 -20.54 24.96
C MET A 174 18.06 -19.69 26.22
N LEU A 175 17.90 -20.28 27.41
CA LEU A 175 18.19 -19.60 28.67
C LEU A 175 19.69 -19.26 28.79
N ALA A 176 20.57 -20.18 28.38
CA ALA A 176 22.00 -19.94 28.34
C ALA A 176 22.40 -18.81 27.37
N ILE A 177 21.82 -18.78 26.17
CA ILE A 177 22.04 -17.71 25.19
C ILE A 177 21.55 -16.36 25.74
N ARG A 178 20.36 -16.34 26.36
CA ARG A 178 19.80 -15.12 26.96
C ARG A 178 20.69 -14.59 28.08
N GLU A 179 21.20 -15.46 28.93
CA GLU A 179 22.10 -15.08 30.02
C GLU A 179 23.45 -14.59 29.50
N HIS A 180 24.00 -15.23 28.45
CA HIS A 180 25.22 -14.78 27.81
C HIS A 180 25.04 -13.41 27.14
N SER A 181 23.95 -13.21 26.41
CA SER A 181 23.59 -11.92 25.81
C SER A 181 23.42 -10.83 26.87
N ARG A 182 22.77 -11.13 28.00
CA ARG A 182 22.64 -10.19 29.13
C ARG A 182 23.99 -9.78 29.71
N ARG A 183 24.90 -10.74 29.90
CA ARG A 183 26.26 -10.45 30.39
C ARG A 183 27.04 -9.60 29.41
N LEU A 184 27.00 -9.95 28.12
CA LEU A 184 27.67 -9.17 27.07
C LEU A 184 27.13 -7.73 27.03
N GLN A 185 25.81 -7.54 27.15
CA GLN A 185 25.20 -6.22 27.21
C GLN A 185 25.68 -5.42 28.43
N GLN A 186 25.77 -6.05 29.61
CA GLN A 186 26.33 -5.40 30.80
C GLN A 186 27.82 -5.05 30.65
N GLU A 187 28.60 -5.88 29.97
CA GLU A 187 30.00 -5.59 29.64
C GLU A 187 30.13 -4.43 28.64
N MET A 188 29.25 -4.38 27.63
CA MET A 188 29.14 -3.28 26.68
C MET A 188 28.75 -1.97 27.36
N ASP A 189 27.75 -1.99 28.25
CA ASP A 189 27.30 -0.81 29.01
C ASP A 189 28.40 -0.31 29.96
N ARG A 190 29.21 -1.21 30.51
CA ARG A 190 30.38 -0.87 31.34
C ARG A 190 31.55 -0.33 30.51
N ALA A 191 31.68 -0.77 29.27
CA ALA A 191 32.64 -0.24 28.29
C ALA A 191 32.15 1.04 27.60
N ALA A 192 30.85 1.35 27.68
CA ALA A 192 30.18 2.48 27.04
C ALA A 192 30.81 3.85 27.31
N PRO A 193 31.31 4.23 28.51
CA PRO A 193 31.93 5.55 28.68
C PRO A 193 33.21 5.76 27.85
N LYS A 194 33.74 4.72 27.17
CA LYS A 194 34.87 4.84 26.22
C LYS A 194 34.46 4.70 24.74
N ALA A 195 33.22 4.30 24.43
CA ALA A 195 32.77 3.99 23.07
C ALA A 195 31.52 4.79 22.61
N THR A 196 30.84 5.52 23.51
CA THR A 196 29.66 6.34 23.17
C THR A 196 29.95 7.53 22.26
N ALA A 197 31.20 7.93 22.08
CA ALA A 197 31.57 8.98 21.12
C ALA A 197 31.69 8.49 19.67
N GLN A 198 31.71 7.17 19.41
CA GLN A 198 31.89 6.60 18.06
C GLN A 198 30.68 5.79 17.57
N ALA A 199 29.85 5.24 18.46
CA ALA A 199 28.76 4.34 18.06
C ALA A 199 27.45 5.05 17.63
N GLU A 200 27.21 6.30 18.06
CA GLU A 200 26.01 7.05 17.61
C GLU A 200 26.15 7.64 16.20
N ASP A 201 27.35 7.64 15.62
CA ASP A 201 27.66 8.33 14.33
C ASP A 201 27.88 7.34 13.15
N GLU A 202 27.72 6.03 13.36
CA GLU A 202 28.10 5.00 12.36
C GLU A 202 26.91 4.36 11.60
N LEU A 203 25.67 4.76 11.89
CA LEU A 203 24.53 4.41 11.05
C LEU A 203 24.22 5.57 10.11
N ASP A 204 24.96 5.62 9.00
CA ASP A 204 24.77 6.63 7.96
C ASP A 204 23.30 6.63 7.50
N GLU A 205 22.58 7.71 7.80
CA GLU A 205 21.15 7.88 7.55
C GLU A 205 20.81 7.66 6.06
N GLN A 206 21.76 7.95 5.16
CA GLN A 206 21.60 7.71 3.74
C GLN A 206 21.53 6.22 3.42
N THR A 207 22.37 5.40 4.05
CA THR A 207 22.35 3.93 3.88
C THR A 207 21.07 3.30 4.41
N LEU A 208 20.51 3.84 5.50
CA LEU A 208 19.22 3.39 6.02
C LEU A 208 18.06 3.74 5.07
N LYS A 209 18.08 4.93 4.48
CA LYS A 209 17.07 5.35 3.48
C LYS A 209 17.14 4.50 2.22
N THR A 210 18.33 4.18 1.72
CA THR A 210 18.48 3.32 0.55
C THR A 210 18.08 1.88 0.87
N ALA A 211 18.48 1.34 2.02
CA ALA A 211 18.07 0.02 2.48
C ALA A 211 16.54 -0.10 2.60
N LYS A 212 15.88 0.92 3.19
CA LYS A 212 14.41 0.97 3.27
C LYS A 212 13.77 0.95 1.88
N LYS A 213 14.27 1.77 0.95
CA LYS A 213 13.76 1.80 -0.43
C LYS A 213 13.90 0.44 -1.12
N ILE A 214 15.07 -0.20 -1.00
CA ILE A 214 15.32 -1.54 -1.58
C ILE A 214 14.37 -2.58 -0.97
N LEU A 215 14.13 -2.52 0.35
CA LEU A 215 13.19 -3.41 1.02
C LEU A 215 11.75 -3.19 0.55
N ASP A 216 11.33 -1.93 0.37
CA ASP A 216 10.00 -1.60 -0.16
C ASP A 216 9.85 -2.10 -1.61
N ASP A 217 10.87 -1.93 -2.45
CA ASP A 217 10.88 -2.43 -3.83
C ASP A 217 10.79 -3.97 -3.88
N TYR A 218 11.57 -4.67 -3.05
CA TYR A 218 11.48 -6.12 -2.93
C TYR A 218 10.14 -6.59 -2.36
N HIS A 219 9.55 -5.84 -1.42
CA HIS A 219 8.23 -6.17 -0.91
C HIS A 219 7.17 -6.15 -2.02
N VAL A 220 7.18 -5.12 -2.88
CA VAL A 220 6.28 -5.02 -4.03
C VAL A 220 6.51 -6.17 -5.02
N GLN A 221 7.77 -6.48 -5.33
CA GLN A 221 8.11 -7.59 -6.24
C GLN A 221 7.65 -8.95 -5.70
N ILE A 222 7.88 -9.21 -4.41
CA ILE A 222 7.45 -10.46 -3.76
C ILE A 222 5.92 -10.57 -3.75
N GLN A 223 5.22 -9.48 -3.45
CA GLN A 223 3.75 -9.47 -3.51
C GLN A 223 3.23 -9.74 -4.93
N HIS A 224 3.88 -9.20 -5.96
CA HIS A 224 3.53 -9.50 -7.34
C HIS A 224 3.72 -10.98 -7.65
N LEU A 225 4.89 -11.54 -7.32
CA LEU A 225 5.18 -12.97 -7.51
C LEU A 225 4.21 -13.89 -6.75
N GLN A 226 3.79 -13.49 -5.54
CA GLN A 226 2.77 -14.22 -4.77
C GLN A 226 1.42 -14.25 -5.49
N LYS A 227 0.97 -13.10 -6.04
CA LYS A 227 -0.28 -13.03 -6.81
C LYS A 227 -0.23 -13.87 -8.08
N GLU A 228 0.89 -13.83 -8.81
CA GLU A 228 1.11 -14.66 -10.00
C GLU A 228 1.16 -16.15 -9.66
N LEU A 229 1.76 -16.52 -8.52
CA LEU A 229 1.78 -17.91 -8.08
C LEU A 229 0.37 -18.37 -7.68
N ASP A 230 -0.41 -17.53 -7.01
CA ASP A 230 -1.79 -17.83 -6.64
C ASP A 230 -2.71 -17.95 -7.87
N SER A 231 -2.52 -17.12 -8.90
CA SER A 231 -3.26 -17.23 -10.17
C SER A 231 -2.89 -18.51 -10.90
N VAL A 232 -1.59 -18.80 -11.09
CA VAL A 232 -1.12 -20.03 -11.73
C VAL A 232 -1.60 -21.27 -10.98
N LYS A 233 -1.59 -21.25 -9.64
CA LYS A 233 -2.11 -22.35 -8.84
C LYS A 233 -3.60 -22.57 -9.08
N LYS A 234 -4.38 -21.49 -9.14
CA LYS A 234 -5.81 -21.57 -9.43
C LYS A 234 -6.08 -22.12 -10.83
N ASP A 235 -5.37 -21.61 -11.84
CA ASP A 235 -5.48 -22.08 -13.23
C ASP A 235 -5.10 -23.56 -13.38
N PHE A 236 -4.09 -23.99 -12.63
CA PHE A 236 -3.68 -25.39 -12.58
C PHE A 236 -4.75 -26.28 -11.92
N GLU A 237 -5.33 -25.86 -10.79
CA GLU A 237 -6.42 -26.57 -10.14
C GLU A 237 -7.68 -26.66 -11.01
N GLU A 238 -7.97 -25.61 -11.79
CA GLU A 238 -9.06 -25.61 -12.77
C GLU A 238 -8.76 -26.57 -13.94
N SER A 239 -7.53 -26.57 -14.43
CA SER A 239 -7.07 -27.50 -15.48
C SER A 239 -7.11 -28.96 -15.03
N GLN A 240 -6.78 -29.24 -13.77
CA GLN A 240 -6.89 -30.60 -13.20
C GLN A 240 -8.34 -31.06 -13.01
N LYS A 241 -9.29 -30.14 -12.84
CA LYS A 241 -10.73 -30.43 -12.75
C LYS A 241 -11.41 -30.50 -14.12
N GLY A 242 -10.76 -30.00 -15.17
CA GLY A 242 -11.18 -30.18 -16.55
C GLY A 242 -11.20 -31.67 -16.94
N PRO A 243 -12.07 -32.08 -17.88
CA PRO A 243 -12.29 -33.49 -18.15
C PRO A 243 -11.01 -34.15 -18.66
N ALA A 244 -10.55 -35.19 -17.97
CA ALA A 244 -9.65 -36.21 -18.49
C ALA A 244 -10.35 -37.09 -19.57
N ASN A 245 -11.06 -36.46 -20.51
CA ASN A 245 -11.76 -37.11 -21.62
C ASN A 245 -11.50 -36.30 -22.89
N GLY A 246 -10.51 -36.74 -23.67
CA GLY A 246 -10.21 -36.10 -24.94
C GLY A 246 -9.01 -36.63 -25.72
N VAL A 247 -8.52 -37.84 -25.45
CA VAL A 247 -7.64 -38.55 -26.41
C VAL A 247 -8.12 -40.00 -26.53
N HIS A 248 -9.35 -40.13 -27.03
CA HIS A 248 -9.75 -41.31 -27.78
C HIS A 248 -10.60 -40.81 -28.96
N LEU A 249 -9.92 -40.22 -29.94
CA LEU A 249 -10.45 -40.09 -31.29
C LEU A 249 -9.52 -40.91 -32.18
N MET A 250 -10.19 -41.79 -32.91
CA MET A 250 -9.74 -42.81 -33.86
C MET A 250 -8.52 -42.43 -34.72
#